data_AF-A0A7V5S7Y3-F1
#
_entry.id   AF-A0A7V5S7Y3-F1
#
_cell.length_a   1.000
_cell.length_b   1.000
_cell.length_c   1.000
_cell.angle_alpha   90.00
_cell.angle_beta   90.00
_cell.angle_gamma   90.00
#
_symmetry.space_group_name_H-M   'P 1'
#
loop_
_entity.id
_entity.type
_entity.pdbx_description
1 polymer ?
#
loop_
_entity_poly.entity_id
_entity_poly.type
_entity_poly.pdbx_seq_one_letter_code
_entity_poly.pdbx_strand_id
1 'polypeptide(L)' 'MGRNRKLRKRIAGLQEQIALHRAKIERERAKATPDQRLLLKWEKDIAVWERQIARLKAKLPGRKEKRNEQDRNG' A
#
# COMPACT_ATOMS: atom_id res chain seq x y z
N MET A 1 7.74 19.63 15.92
CA MET A 1 6.78 18.94 15.03
C MET A 1 6.54 17.51 15.50
N GLY A 2 5.32 17.18 15.91
CA GLY A 2 4.99 15.90 16.54
C GLY A 2 5.21 14.66 15.66
N ARG A 3 5.66 13.56 16.28
CA ARG A 3 5.94 12.25 15.67
C ARG A 3 4.76 11.71 14.85
N ASN A 4 3.54 11.97 15.28
CA ASN A 4 2.29 11.58 14.61
C ASN A 4 2.15 12.25 13.22
N ARG A 5 2.44 13.55 13.10
CA ARG A 5 2.39 14.27 11.81
C ARG A 5 3.40 13.72 10.80
N LYS A 6 4.61 13.36 11.25
CA LYS A 6 5.63 12.74 10.40
C LYS A 6 5.20 11.36 9.88
N LEU A 7 4.58 10.54 10.75
CA LEU A 7 4.06 9.22 10.35
C LEU A 7 2.94 9.34 9.32
N ARG A 8 1.97 10.26 9.53
CA ARG A 8 0.89 10.52 8.58
C ARG A 8 1.41 10.95 7.22
N LYS A 9 2.37 11.89 7.17
CA LYS A 9 2.99 12.34 5.91
C LYS A 9 3.68 11.18 5.17
N ARG A 10 4.38 10.31 5.91
CA ARG A 10 5.05 9.14 5.32
C ARG A 10 4.05 8.12 4.78
N ILE A 11 2.94 7.89 5.48
CA ILE A 11 1.85 7.04 5.00
C ILE A 11 1.26 7.61 3.70
N ALA A 12 0.96 8.91 3.67
CA ALA A 12 0.43 9.57 2.48
C ALA A 12 1.37 9.43 1.27
N GLY A 13 2.68 9.64 1.45
CA GLY A 13 3.66 9.46 0.39
C GLY A 13 3.70 8.02 -0.14
N LEU A 14 3.64 7.01 0.74
CA LEU A 14 3.56 5.61 0.31
C LEU A 14 2.25 5.31 -0.44
N GLN A 15 1.13 5.90 -0.03
CA GLN A 15 -0.16 5.74 -0.71
C GLN A 15 -0.13 6.35 -2.12
N GLU A 16 0.51 7.50 -2.30
CA GLU A 16 0.69 8.13 -3.62
C GLU A 16 1.55 7.23 -4.54
N GLN A 17 2.64 6.67 -4.01
CA GLN A 17 3.49 5.73 -4.77
C GLN A 17 2.72 4.48 -5.21
N ILE A 18 1.87 3.93 -4.34
CA ILE A 18 0.98 2.81 -4.67
C ILE A 18 0.00 3.20 -5.78
N ALA A 19 -0.64 4.37 -5.67
CA ALA A 19 -1.58 4.83 -6.69
C ALA A 19 -0.91 5.00 -8.05
N LEU A 20 0.30 5.57 -8.08
CA LEU A 20 1.10 5.69 -9.30
C LEU A 20 1.43 4.32 -9.90
N HIS A 21 1.82 3.33 -9.09
CA HIS A 21 2.13 1.99 -9.58
C HIS A 21 0.89 1.23 -10.05
N ARG A 22 -0.25 1.40 -9.39
CA ARG A 22 -1.53 0.84 -9.86
C ARG A 22 -1.92 1.43 -11.22
N ALA A 23 -1.81 2.74 -11.40
CA ALA A 23 -2.06 3.37 -12.69
C ALA A 23 -1.10 2.87 -13.78
N LYS A 24 0.18 2.62 -13.44
CA LYS A 24 1.14 2.01 -14.37
C LYS A 24 0.76 0.57 -14.75
N ILE A 25 0.35 -0.24 -13.77
CA ILE A 25 -0.14 -1.60 -13.99
C ILE A 25 -1.34 -1.60 -14.93
N GLU A 26 -2.33 -0.74 -14.70
CA GLU A 26 -3.52 -0.65 -15.57
C GLU A 26 -3.15 -0.26 -17.00
N ARG A 27 -2.28 0.74 -17.16
CA ARG A 27 -1.79 1.17 -18.49
C ARG A 27 -1.02 0.06 -19.20
N GLU A 28 -0.19 -0.67 -18.48
CA GLU A 28 0.61 -1.77 -19.04
C GLU A 28 -0.27 -2.97 -19.41
N ARG A 29 -1.25 -3.32 -18.57
CA ARG A 29 -2.24 -4.36 -18.88
C ARG A 29 -3.12 -4.02 -20.09
N ALA A 30 -3.35 -2.74 -20.37
CA ALA A 30 -4.10 -2.29 -21.54
C ALA A 30 -3.30 -2.36 -22.86
N LYS A 31 -1.99 -2.61 -22.82
CA LYS A 31 -1.19 -2.80 -24.04
C LYS A 31 -1.50 -4.15 -24.69
N ALA A 32 -1.30 -4.23 -26.01
CA ALA A 32 -1.46 -5.47 -26.77
C ALA A 32 -0.50 -6.58 -26.29
N THR A 33 0.70 -6.22 -25.83
CA THR A 33 1.70 -7.13 -25.26
C THR A 33 2.18 -6.60 -23.90
N PRO A 34 1.51 -6.94 -22.80
CA PRO A 34 1.90 -6.46 -21.47
C PRO A 34 3.22 -7.09 -21.00
N ASP A 35 4.12 -6.29 -20.43
CA ASP A 35 5.33 -6.80 -19.79
C ASP A 35 5.01 -7.40 -18.40
N GLN A 36 4.86 -8.72 -18.37
CA GLN A 36 4.55 -9.47 -17.15
C GLN A 36 5.61 -9.32 -16.06
N ARG A 37 6.90 -9.18 -16.42
CA ARG A 37 7.98 -9.04 -15.43
C ARG A 37 7.89 -7.68 -14.75
N LEU A 38 7.56 -6.64 -15.52
CA LEU A 38 7.36 -5.30 -15.02
C LEU A 38 6.11 -5.19 -14.13
N LEU A 39 5.00 -5.82 -14.54
CA LEU A 39 3.79 -5.94 -13.74
C LEU A 39 4.05 -6.62 -12.39
N LEU A 40 4.69 -7.80 -12.39
CA LEU A 40 5.04 -8.53 -11.18
C LEU A 40 5.96 -7.73 -10.25
N LYS A 41 6.89 -6.95 -10.81
CA LYS A 41 7.75 -6.07 -10.03
C LYS A 41 6.92 -5.00 -9.32
N TRP A 42 6.06 -4.30 -10.05
CA TRP A 42 5.20 -3.26 -9.48
C TRP A 42 4.21 -3.81 -8.45
N GLU A 43 3.66 -5.00 -8.66
CA GLU A 43 2.79 -5.67 -7.70
C GLU A 43 3.54 -6.01 -6.40
N LYS A 44 4.78 -6.50 -6.50
CA LYS A 44 5.64 -6.73 -5.32
C LYS A 44 5.96 -5.44 -4.57
N ASP A 45 6.29 -4.37 -5.29
CA ASP A 45 6.58 -3.06 -4.68
C ASP A 45 5.35 -2.52 -3.93
N ILE A 46 4.15 -2.63 -4.53
CA ILE A 46 2.88 -2.27 -3.88
C ILE A 46 2.69 -3.07 -2.59
N ALA A 47 2.86 -4.39 -2.62
CA ALA A 47 2.69 -5.24 -1.44
C ALA A 47 3.67 -4.86 -0.31
N VAL A 48 4.90 -4.49 -0.64
CA VAL A 48 5.89 -4.00 0.33
C VAL A 48 5.44 -2.68 0.94
N TRP A 49 4.97 -1.73 0.14
CA TRP A 49 4.50 -0.43 0.63
C TRP A 49 3.21 -0.55 1.46
N GLU A 50 2.28 -1.43 1.08
CA GLU A 50 1.07 -1.72 1.86
C GLU A 50 1.42 -2.28 3.24
N ARG A 51 2.37 -3.22 3.33
CA ARG A 51 2.89 -3.74 4.61
C ARG A 51 3.55 -2.63 5.44
N GLN A 52 4.32 -1.74 4.81
CA GLN A 52 4.91 -0.59 5.51
C GLN A 52 3.85 0.36 6.05
N ILE A 53 2.82 0.68 5.26
CA ILE A 53 1.68 1.50 5.69
C ILE A 53 0.97 0.84 6.86
N ALA A 54 0.70 -0.46 6.83
CA ALA A 54 0.05 -1.18 7.92
C ALA A 54 0.86 -1.07 9.23
N ARG A 55 2.19 -1.27 9.16
CA ARG A 55 3.09 -1.10 10.31
C ARG A 55 3.12 0.35 10.82
N LEU A 56 3.15 1.34 9.93
CA LEU A 56 3.12 2.75 10.31
C LEU A 56 1.79 3.16 10.92
N LYS A 57 0.67 2.66 10.39
CA LYS A 57 -0.68 2.85 10.93
C LYS A 57 -0.83 2.22 12.31
N ALA A 58 -0.24 1.04 12.55
CA ALA A 58 -0.23 0.40 13.88
C ALA A 58 0.56 1.21 14.94
N LYS A 59 1.54 2.01 14.51
CA LYS A 59 2.32 2.90 15.40
C LYS A 59 1.62 4.23 15.70
N LEU A 60 0.50 4.53 15.03
CA LEU A 60 -0.29 5.72 15.34
C LEU A 60 -1.11 5.47 16.62
N PRO A 61 -0.97 6.30 17.67
CA PRO A 61 -1.81 6.17 18.85
C PRO A 61 -3.28 6.43 18.45
N GLY A 62 -4.18 5.53 18.85
CA GLY A 62 -5.62 5.60 18.53
C GLY A 62 -6.18 4.43 17.69
N ARG A 63 -5.36 3.44 17.30
CA ARG A 63 -5.82 2.24 16.56
C ARG A 63 -5.74 0.95 17.38
N LYS A 64 -6.19 0.99 18.64
CA LYS A 64 -6.66 -0.22 19.35
C LYS A 64 -8.18 -0.26 19.20
N GLU A 65 -8.68 -0.63 18.01
CA GLU A 65 -10.06 -1.11 17.87
C GLU A 65 -10.21 -1.68 16.44
N LYS A 66 -10.78 -2.88 16.32
CA LYS A 66 -11.22 -3.55 15.09
C LYS A 66 -10.16 -4.24 14.22
N ARG A 67 -9.32 -5.09 14.82
CA ARG A 67 -8.79 -6.28 14.13
C ARG A 67 -9.27 -7.54 14.86
N ASN A 68 -10.58 -7.75 14.86
CA ASN A 68 -11.20 -8.99 15.34
C ASN A 68 -12.55 -9.24 14.64
N GLU A 69 -12.58 -9.25 13.30
CA GLU A 69 -13.80 -9.68 12.58
C GLU A 69 -13.58 -10.08 11.10
N GLN A 70 -12.42 -10.64 10.72
CA GLN A 70 -12.27 -11.11 9.33
C GLN A 70 -11.47 -12.40 9.14
N ASP A 71 -11.21 -13.14 10.22
CA ASP A 71 -10.53 -14.46 10.18
C ASP A 71 -11.46 -15.58 10.70
N ARG A 72 -12.77 -15.43 10.50
CA ARG A 72 -13.80 -16.40 10.96
C ARG A 72 -14.77 -16.88 9.87
N ASN A 73 -14.48 -16.65 8.59
CA ASN A 73 -15.28 -17.26 7.53
C ASN A 73 -14.43 -17.52 6.28
N GLY A 74 -14.29 -18.79 5.91
CA GLY A 74 -13.55 -19.28 4.75
C GLY A 74 -12.86 -20.60 5.05
#